data_AF-A0AAW2LEM2-F1
#
_entry.id   AF-A0AAW2LEM2-F1
#
_cell.length_a   1.000
_cell.length_b   1.000
_cell.length_c   1.000
_cell.angle_alpha   90.00
_cell.angle_beta   90.00
_cell.angle_gamma   90.00
#
_symmetry.space_group_name_H-M   'P 1'
#
loop_
_entity.id
_entity.type
_entity.pdbx_description
1 polymer ?
#
loop_
_entity_poly.entity_id
_entity_poly.type
_entity_poly.pdbx_seq_one_letter_code
_entity_poly.pdbx_strand_id
1 'polypeptide(L)'
;MSKLQKTVESLTLELEAAKLATLNEFNKNMVLERQLELSAKEKSALERDVVSLAELRNENALLKVPSFFIRKLTTQVFAFINIQLFNSLLLRRECCSFSNGEYVKSGLAELEKWIVNATEEFAGTSWHELNYIRQAVGFLVIHQKRKKSLEEIRQDLCPKLTVRQIYRISTMYWDDKYGTQSVSNEVVSQMREIVNKDSQNLSSSNSFLLDDDLSIPFSTEDVYMAIPALNPSDVELPQFFSEYPSAQLLLQDQK
;
A
#
# COMPACT_ATOMS: atom_id res chain seq x y z
N MET A 1 23.51 38.42 50.06
CA MET A 1 22.58 38.49 48.91
C MET A 1 21.17 38.22 49.40
N SER A 2 20.22 39.10 49.09
CA SER A 2 18.88 39.11 49.70
C SER A 2 18.01 37.95 49.19
N LYS A 3 17.04 37.48 49.99
CA LYS A 3 16.04 36.47 49.59
C LYS A 3 15.32 36.86 48.29
N LEU A 4 15.14 38.16 48.07
CA LEU A 4 14.52 38.71 46.87
C LEU A 4 15.33 38.37 45.61
N GLN A 5 16.66 38.49 45.66
CA GLN A 5 17.52 38.26 44.49
C GLN A 5 17.50 36.81 44.01
N LYS A 6 17.52 35.84 44.95
CA LYS A 6 17.36 34.42 44.63
C LYS A 6 16.00 34.08 44.03
N THR A 7 14.95 34.78 44.51
CA THR A 7 13.58 34.57 44.00
C THR A 7 13.46 35.09 42.56
N VAL A 8 14.06 36.25 42.27
CA VAL A 8 14.12 36.83 40.92
C VAL A 8 14.88 35.92 39.95
N GLU A 9 16.03 35.39 40.36
CA GLU A 9 16.81 34.43 39.53
C GLU A 9 16.03 33.15 39.24
N SER A 10 15.35 32.59 40.25
CA SER A 10 14.50 31.39 40.08
C SER A 10 13.36 31.61 39.10
N LEU A 11 12.63 32.73 39.26
CA LEU A 11 11.53 33.08 38.35
C LEU A 11 12.01 33.36 36.93
N THR A 12 13.23 33.89 36.78
CA THR A 12 13.85 34.10 35.46
C THR A 12 14.15 32.78 34.77
N LEU A 13 14.68 31.79 35.49
CA LEU A 13 14.93 30.45 34.95
C LEU A 13 13.65 29.71 34.58
N GLU A 14 12.61 29.80 35.42
CA GLU A 14 11.30 29.22 35.12
C GLU A 14 10.66 29.86 33.89
N LEU A 15 10.78 31.18 33.74
CA LEU A 15 10.29 31.91 32.57
C LEU A 15 11.01 31.48 31.28
N GLU A 16 12.33 31.32 31.31
CA GLU A 16 13.10 30.85 30.15
C GLU A 16 12.77 29.40 29.79
N ALA A 17 12.61 28.52 30.78
CA ALA A 17 12.18 27.14 30.54
C ALA A 17 10.77 27.07 29.93
N ALA A 18 9.83 27.89 30.43
CA ALA A 18 8.47 27.97 29.89
C ALA A 18 8.46 28.46 28.43
N LYS A 19 9.25 29.48 28.09
CA LYS A 19 9.41 29.98 26.72
C LYS A 19 9.97 28.92 25.78
N LEU A 20 10.99 28.17 26.21
CA LEU A 20 11.58 27.11 25.41
C LEU A 20 10.59 25.97 25.16
N ALA A 21 9.79 25.62 26.17
CA ALA A 21 8.73 24.63 26.04
C ALA A 21 7.66 25.07 25.02
N THR A 22 7.21 26.33 25.09
CA THR A 22 6.22 26.87 24.13
C THR A 22 6.77 26.92 22.72
N LEU A 23 8.05 27.30 22.54
CA LEU A 23 8.69 27.32 21.22
C LEU A 23 8.82 25.90 20.63
N ASN A 24 9.16 24.90 21.44
CA ASN A 24 9.21 23.52 21.00
C ASN A 24 7.83 22.98 20.61
N GLU A 25 6.79 23.31 21.37
CA GLU A 25 5.42 22.93 21.07
C GLU A 25 4.92 23.59 19.78
N PHE A 26 5.22 24.88 19.60
CA PHE A 26 4.95 25.62 18.36
C PHE A 26 5.63 24.97 17.15
N ASN A 27 6.92 24.63 17.26
CA ASN A 27 7.65 23.96 16.17
C ASN A 27 7.07 22.58 15.86
N LYS A 28 6.64 21.83 16.88
CA LYS A 28 5.99 20.53 16.70
C LYS A 28 4.65 20.68 15.98
N ASN A 29 3.86 21.69 16.32
CA ASN A 29 2.59 22.00 15.66
C ASN A 29 2.79 22.39 14.20
N MET A 30 3.80 23.20 13.89
CA MET A 30 4.16 23.54 12.51
C MET A 30 4.51 22.31 11.66
N VAL A 31 5.22 21.33 12.24
CA VAL A 31 5.54 20.07 11.54
C VAL A 31 4.28 19.24 11.30
N LEU A 32 3.40 19.15 12.29
CA LEU A 32 2.13 18.43 12.18
C LEU A 32 1.20 19.06 11.13
N GLU A 33 1.11 20.39 11.08
CA GLU A 33 0.35 21.09 10.04
C GLU A 33 0.89 20.77 8.64
N ARG A 34 2.20 20.80 8.46
CA ARG A 34 2.82 20.46 7.18
C ARG A 34 2.57 19.00 6.77
N GLN A 35 2.60 18.08 7.74
CA GLN A 35 2.26 16.67 7.50
C GLN A 35 0.79 16.48 7.13
N LEU A 36 -0.12 17.20 7.82
CA LEU A 36 -1.55 17.17 7.51
C LEU A 36 -1.82 17.70 6.10
N GLU A 37 -1.13 18.76 5.69
CA GLU A 37 -1.27 19.35 4.37
C GLU A 37 -0.74 18.42 3.26
N LEU A 38 0.37 17.71 3.52
CA LEU A 38 0.86 16.65 2.62
C LEU A 38 -0.13 15.50 2.51
N SER A 39 -0.65 15.02 3.64
CA SER A 39 -1.64 13.93 3.66
C SER A 39 -2.94 14.33 2.97
N ALA A 40 -3.38 15.58 3.09
CA ALA A 40 -4.54 16.10 2.37
C ALA A 40 -4.30 16.14 0.84
N LYS A 41 -3.09 16.50 0.41
CA LYS A 41 -2.70 16.46 -1.02
C LYS A 41 -2.65 15.03 -1.54
N GLU A 42 -2.09 14.09 -0.79
CA GLU A 42 -2.08 12.66 -1.12
C GLU A 42 -3.50 12.10 -1.22
N LYS A 43 -4.37 12.41 -0.24
CA LYS A 43 -5.78 12.04 -0.27
C LYS A 43 -6.48 12.57 -1.51
N SER A 44 -6.29 13.85 -1.85
CA SER A 44 -6.88 14.46 -3.05
C SER A 44 -6.33 13.86 -4.34
N ALA A 45 -5.07 13.41 -4.38
CA ALA A 45 -4.53 12.66 -5.50
C ALA A 45 -5.21 11.29 -5.62
N LEU A 46 -5.30 10.53 -4.53
CA LEU A 46 -5.97 9.23 -4.49
C LEU A 46 -7.45 9.31 -4.87
N GLU A 47 -8.18 10.33 -4.42
CA GLU A 47 -9.57 10.56 -4.82
C GLU A 47 -9.70 10.80 -6.33
N ARG A 48 -8.79 11.58 -6.93
CA ARG A 48 -8.74 11.79 -8.39
C ARG A 48 -8.40 10.50 -9.13
N ASP A 49 -7.50 9.68 -8.60
CA ASP A 49 -7.14 8.40 -9.20
C ASP A 49 -8.33 7.42 -9.16
N VAL A 50 -9.08 7.39 -8.05
CA VAL A 50 -10.31 6.59 -7.92
C VAL A 50 -11.39 7.04 -8.89
N VAL A 51 -11.58 8.35 -9.07
CA VAL A 51 -12.51 8.90 -10.08
C VAL A 51 -12.05 8.53 -11.49
N SER A 52 -10.77 8.67 -11.79
CA SER A 52 -10.18 8.28 -13.09
C SER A 52 -10.36 6.78 -13.36
N LEU A 53 -10.23 5.92 -12.35
CA LEU A 53 -10.49 4.49 -12.46
C LEU A 53 -11.98 4.20 -12.72
N ALA A 54 -12.90 4.97 -12.13
CA ALA A 54 -14.33 4.85 -12.39
C ALA A 54 -14.71 5.34 -13.80
N GLU A 55 -14.06 6.39 -14.31
CA GLU A 55 -14.21 6.88 -15.68
C GLU A 55 -13.67 5.87 -16.70
N LEU A 56 -12.47 5.32 -16.46
CA LEU A 56 -11.90 4.23 -17.27
C LEU A 56 -12.80 2.99 -17.26
N ARG A 57 -13.46 2.67 -16.15
CA ARG A 57 -14.47 1.60 -16.09
C ARG A 57 -15.66 1.89 -17.01
N ASN A 58 -16.13 3.13 -17.04
CA ASN A 58 -17.25 3.55 -17.89
C ASN A 58 -16.87 3.62 -19.37
N GLU A 59 -15.66 4.09 -19.70
CA GLU A 59 -15.12 4.07 -21.07
C GLU A 59 -14.88 2.64 -21.57
N ASN A 60 -14.37 1.74 -20.70
CA ASN A 60 -14.23 0.32 -21.01
C ASN A 60 -15.59 -0.35 -21.31
N ALA A 61 -16.68 0.10 -20.66
CA ALA A 61 -18.03 -0.38 -20.98
C ALA A 61 -18.48 0.03 -22.39
N LEU A 62 -17.98 1.15 -22.93
CA LEU A 62 -18.23 1.62 -24.29
C LEU A 62 -17.35 0.90 -25.33
N LEU A 63 -16.10 0.57 -24.97
CA LEU A 63 -15.09 -0.05 -25.84
C LEU A 63 -15.17 -1.60 -25.88
N LYS A 64 -16.11 -2.22 -25.13
CA LYS A 64 -16.19 -3.68 -24.92
C LYS A 64 -14.83 -4.30 -24.58
N VAL A 65 -14.03 -3.63 -23.74
CA VAL A 65 -12.74 -4.20 -23.32
C VAL A 65 -13.00 -5.50 -22.56
N PRO A 66 -12.44 -6.65 -23.02
CA PRO A 66 -12.66 -7.91 -22.34
C PRO A 66 -12.30 -7.82 -20.86
N SER A 67 -13.17 -8.35 -19.99
CA SER A 67 -12.99 -8.32 -18.53
C SER A 67 -11.67 -8.96 -18.07
N PHE A 68 -11.08 -9.82 -18.90
CA PHE A 68 -9.72 -10.31 -18.77
C PHE A 68 -8.68 -9.19 -18.56
N PHE A 69 -8.68 -8.16 -19.41
CA PHE A 69 -7.69 -7.07 -19.31
C PHE A 69 -7.90 -6.23 -18.07
N ILE A 70 -9.17 -5.94 -17.75
CA ILE A 70 -9.53 -5.21 -16.53
C ILE A 70 -9.05 -5.97 -15.30
N ARG A 71 -9.22 -7.30 -15.28
CA ARG A 71 -8.76 -8.16 -14.21
C ARG A 71 -7.25 -8.16 -14.06
N LYS A 72 -6.52 -8.30 -15.18
CA LYS A 72 -5.06 -8.25 -15.18
C LYS A 72 -4.50 -6.91 -14.70
N LEU A 73 -5.12 -5.80 -15.12
CA LEU A 73 -4.77 -4.47 -14.63
C LEU A 73 -5.04 -4.35 -13.13
N THR A 74 -6.20 -4.82 -12.67
CA THR A 74 -6.58 -4.79 -11.25
C THR A 74 -5.59 -5.58 -10.39
N THR A 75 -5.17 -6.76 -10.83
CA THR A 75 -4.14 -7.57 -10.16
C THR A 75 -2.84 -6.79 -10.02
N GLN A 76 -2.37 -6.15 -11.10
CA GLN A 76 -1.14 -5.35 -11.08
C GLN A 76 -1.23 -4.15 -10.14
N VAL A 77 -2.35 -3.42 -10.16
CA VAL A 77 -2.57 -2.30 -9.24
C VAL A 77 -2.53 -2.77 -7.78
N PHE A 78 -3.15 -3.91 -7.46
CA PHE A 78 -3.14 -4.44 -6.10
C PHE A 78 -1.75 -4.93 -5.67
N ALA A 79 -0.99 -5.56 -6.56
CA ALA A 79 0.40 -5.93 -6.32
C ALA A 79 1.28 -4.70 -6.08
N PHE A 80 1.11 -3.66 -6.88
CA PHE A 80 1.82 -2.39 -6.72
C PHE A 80 1.50 -1.73 -5.37
N ILE A 81 0.21 -1.63 -4.99
CA ILE A 81 -0.20 -1.10 -3.68
C ILE A 81 0.44 -1.92 -2.56
N ASN A 82 0.44 -3.24 -2.67
CA ASN A 82 1.04 -4.14 -1.70
C ASN A 82 2.53 -3.82 -1.50
N ILE A 83 3.30 -3.77 -2.58
CA ILE A 83 4.74 -3.50 -2.58
C ILE A 83 5.03 -2.12 -2.00
N GLN A 84 4.34 -1.08 -2.49
CA GLN A 84 4.64 0.29 -2.12
C GLN A 84 4.33 0.60 -0.65
N LEU A 85 3.19 0.14 -0.15
CA LEU A 85 2.83 0.32 1.25
C LEU A 85 3.74 -0.50 2.16
N PHE A 86 4.05 -1.75 1.78
CA PHE A 86 4.88 -2.62 2.60
C PHE A 86 6.33 -2.13 2.66
N ASN A 87 6.92 -1.74 1.53
CA ASN A 87 8.27 -1.18 1.48
C ASN A 87 8.35 0.15 2.25
N SER A 88 7.32 1.01 2.14
CA SER A 88 7.23 2.24 2.93
C SER A 88 7.24 1.97 4.43
N LEU A 89 6.50 0.96 4.87
CA LEU A 89 6.43 0.53 6.28
C LEU A 89 7.78 0.00 6.77
N LEU A 90 8.51 -0.73 5.94
CA LEU A 90 9.84 -1.26 6.28
C LEU A 90 10.96 -0.20 6.26
N LEU A 91 10.77 0.92 5.58
CA LEU A 91 11.78 1.98 5.46
C LEU A 91 11.61 3.09 6.51
N ARG A 92 10.41 3.28 7.04
CA ARG A 92 10.06 4.46 7.84
C ARG A 92 9.46 4.08 9.19
N ARG A 93 10.05 4.63 10.27
CA ARG A 93 9.65 4.29 11.65
C ARG A 93 8.26 4.81 11.98
N GLU A 94 7.92 6.00 11.49
CA GLU A 94 6.63 6.65 11.66
C GLU A 94 5.47 5.85 11.05
N CYS A 95 5.75 4.97 10.08
CA CYS A 95 4.74 4.09 9.50
C CYS A 95 4.44 2.86 10.39
N CYS A 96 5.28 2.57 11.38
CA CYS A 96 5.12 1.45 12.30
C CYS A 96 4.48 1.89 13.61
N SER A 97 3.34 2.60 13.56
CA SER A 97 2.56 2.92 14.78
C SER A 97 1.23 2.17 14.85
N PHE A 98 0.64 2.11 16.04
CA PHE A 98 -0.69 1.53 16.20
C PHE A 98 -1.73 2.31 15.40
N SER A 99 -1.73 3.63 15.53
CA SER A 99 -2.69 4.49 14.83
C SER A 99 -2.52 4.42 13.31
N ASN A 100 -1.28 4.38 12.81
CA ASN A 100 -1.03 4.19 11.38
C ASN A 100 -1.49 2.80 10.91
N GLY A 101 -1.30 1.77 11.73
CA GLY A 101 -1.85 0.43 11.48
C GLY A 101 -3.39 0.45 11.33
N GLU A 102 -4.11 1.12 12.24
CA GLU A 102 -5.57 1.26 12.14
C GLU A 102 -6.00 2.01 10.86
N TYR A 103 -5.27 3.08 10.52
CA TYR A 103 -5.55 3.88 9.34
C TYR A 103 -5.39 3.05 8.05
N VAL A 104 -4.25 2.38 7.88
CA VAL A 104 -4.02 1.53 6.70
C VAL A 104 -5.00 0.35 6.69
N LYS A 105 -5.32 -0.25 7.83
CA LYS A 105 -6.32 -1.33 7.93
C LYS A 105 -7.70 -0.89 7.43
N SER A 106 -8.10 0.33 7.76
CA SER A 106 -9.36 0.92 7.30
C SER A 106 -9.35 1.14 5.78
N GLY A 107 -8.24 1.64 5.22
CA GLY A 107 -8.08 1.77 3.77
C GLY A 107 -8.13 0.41 3.04
N LEU A 108 -7.48 -0.62 3.59
CA LEU A 108 -7.55 -1.97 3.04
C LEU A 108 -8.97 -2.56 3.09
N ALA A 109 -9.78 -2.22 4.10
CA ALA A 109 -11.17 -2.65 4.17
C ALA A 109 -12.04 -1.99 3.08
N GLU A 110 -11.76 -0.74 2.69
CA GLU A 110 -12.44 -0.11 1.55
C GLU A 110 -12.06 -0.77 0.22
N LEU A 111 -10.79 -1.16 0.04
CA LEU A 111 -10.37 -1.95 -1.12
C LEU A 111 -11.04 -3.33 -1.15
N GLU A 112 -11.21 -3.98 0.00
CA GLU A 112 -11.93 -5.26 0.10
C GLU A 112 -13.40 -5.11 -0.35
N LYS A 113 -14.10 -4.08 0.14
CA LYS A 113 -15.47 -3.76 -0.30
C LYS A 113 -15.53 -3.50 -1.81
N TRP A 114 -14.56 -2.77 -2.34
CA TRP A 114 -14.49 -2.50 -3.77
C TRP A 114 -14.34 -3.80 -4.58
N ILE A 115 -13.47 -4.72 -4.16
CA ILE A 115 -13.29 -6.04 -4.80
C ILE A 115 -14.61 -6.82 -4.82
N VAL A 116 -15.31 -6.87 -3.68
CA VAL A 116 -16.60 -7.57 -3.57
C VAL A 116 -17.62 -6.98 -4.55
N ASN A 117 -17.68 -5.65 -4.67
CA ASN A 117 -18.59 -4.96 -5.58
C ASN A 117 -18.19 -5.09 -7.06
N ALA A 118 -16.91 -5.18 -7.36
CA ALA A 118 -16.38 -5.35 -8.72
C ALA A 118 -16.65 -6.74 -9.31
N THR A 119 -17.06 -7.71 -8.48
CA THR A 119 -17.34 -9.11 -8.83
C THR A 119 -16.11 -9.90 -9.32
N GLU A 120 -16.21 -11.23 -9.31
CA GLU A 120 -15.15 -12.13 -9.76
C GLU A 120 -14.77 -11.90 -11.25
N GLU A 121 -15.70 -11.39 -12.04
CA GLU A 121 -15.48 -11.09 -13.46
C GLU A 121 -14.38 -10.04 -13.67
N PHE A 122 -14.36 -8.98 -12.85
CA PHE A 122 -13.43 -7.87 -13.03
C PHE A 122 -12.29 -7.87 -12.00
N ALA A 123 -12.53 -8.38 -10.81
CA ALA A 123 -11.51 -8.40 -9.75
C ALA A 123 -10.74 -9.73 -9.68
N GLY A 124 -11.37 -10.85 -10.05
CA GLY A 124 -10.79 -12.19 -9.89
C GLY A 124 -10.21 -12.41 -8.49
N THR A 125 -8.97 -12.90 -8.44
CA THR A 125 -8.24 -13.20 -7.19
C THR A 125 -7.38 -12.04 -6.69
N SER A 126 -7.49 -10.83 -7.25
CA SER A 126 -6.58 -9.69 -6.99
C SER A 126 -6.45 -9.30 -5.52
N TRP A 127 -7.43 -9.62 -4.68
CA TRP A 127 -7.36 -9.41 -3.22
C TRP A 127 -6.17 -10.13 -2.55
N HIS A 128 -5.73 -11.25 -3.11
CA HIS A 128 -4.61 -12.03 -2.58
C HIS A 128 -3.26 -11.34 -2.80
N GLU A 129 -3.16 -10.38 -3.72
CA GLU A 129 -1.93 -9.63 -3.98
C GLU A 129 -1.55 -8.74 -2.79
N LEU A 130 -2.53 -8.28 -1.99
CA LEU A 130 -2.31 -7.44 -0.80
C LEU A 130 -1.79 -8.20 0.42
N ASN A 131 -1.28 -9.43 0.25
CA ASN A 131 -0.99 -10.32 1.37
C ASN A 131 0.10 -9.81 2.34
N TYR A 132 1.15 -9.14 1.84
CA TYR A 132 2.25 -8.66 2.68
C TYR A 132 1.80 -7.49 3.55
N ILE A 133 1.18 -6.47 2.95
CA ILE A 133 0.70 -5.31 3.70
C ILE A 133 -0.42 -5.69 4.67
N ARG A 134 -1.33 -6.61 4.29
CA ARG A 134 -2.40 -7.09 5.17
C ARG A 134 -1.86 -7.78 6.42
N GLN A 135 -0.85 -8.63 6.28
CA GLN A 135 -0.22 -9.30 7.42
C GLN A 135 0.57 -8.32 8.30
N ALA A 136 1.35 -7.43 7.69
CA ALA A 136 2.12 -6.41 8.42
C ALA A 136 1.20 -5.50 9.26
N VAL A 137 0.13 -4.99 8.65
CA VAL A 137 -0.84 -4.12 9.32
C VAL A 137 -1.67 -4.88 10.35
N GLY A 138 -2.09 -6.11 10.01
CA GLY A 138 -2.76 -7.02 10.94
C GLY A 138 -1.94 -7.25 12.20
N PHE A 139 -0.63 -7.45 12.05
CA PHE A 139 0.32 -7.55 13.15
C PHE A 139 0.44 -6.24 13.95
N LEU A 140 0.57 -5.07 13.28
CA LEU A 140 0.69 -3.76 13.94
C LEU A 140 -0.48 -3.44 14.88
N VAL A 141 -1.71 -3.84 14.53
CA VAL A 141 -2.91 -3.54 15.34
C VAL A 141 -3.20 -4.53 16.47
N ILE A 142 -2.34 -5.52 16.71
CA ILE A 142 -2.52 -6.45 17.83
C ILE A 142 -2.18 -5.74 19.14
N HIS A 143 -3.09 -5.74 20.12
CA HIS A 143 -2.80 -5.11 21.42
C HIS A 143 -1.81 -5.89 22.30
N GLN A 144 -1.83 -7.23 22.26
CA GLN A 144 -1.06 -8.08 23.16
C GLN A 144 0.16 -8.73 22.48
N LYS A 145 0.91 -7.98 21.66
CA LYS A 145 2.09 -8.49 20.92
C LYS A 145 3.13 -9.14 21.83
N ARG A 146 3.32 -8.59 23.04
CA ARG A 146 4.29 -9.11 24.03
C ARG A 146 4.03 -10.56 24.46
N LYS A 147 2.79 -11.05 24.32
CA LYS A 147 2.41 -12.43 24.68
C LYS A 147 2.57 -13.42 23.52
N LYS A 148 2.86 -12.94 22.31
CA LYS A 148 2.97 -13.76 21.11
C LYS A 148 4.36 -14.38 21.05
N SER A 149 4.43 -15.68 20.78
CA SER A 149 5.70 -16.39 20.55
C SER A 149 6.22 -16.11 19.14
N LEU A 150 7.52 -16.34 18.90
CA LEU A 150 8.08 -16.23 17.55
C LEU A 150 7.37 -17.16 16.57
N GLU A 151 7.02 -18.37 17.00
CA GLU A 151 6.38 -19.35 16.12
C GLU A 151 4.96 -18.94 15.74
N GLU A 152 4.17 -18.48 16.71
CA GLU A 152 2.82 -17.94 16.46
C GLU A 152 2.87 -16.75 15.49
N ILE A 153 3.86 -15.86 15.66
CA ILE A 153 4.03 -14.71 14.75
C ILE A 153 4.34 -15.19 13.32
N ARG A 154 5.18 -16.22 13.17
CA ARG A 154 5.61 -16.71 11.85
C ARG A 154 4.56 -17.57 11.16
N GLN A 155 3.88 -18.45 11.89
CA GLN A 155 2.96 -19.42 11.31
C GLN A 155 1.54 -18.85 11.17
N ASP A 156 1.05 -18.14 12.19
CA ASP A 156 -0.37 -17.78 12.27
C ASP A 156 -0.62 -16.33 11.84
N LEU A 157 0.27 -15.40 12.22
CA LEU A 157 0.06 -13.97 11.99
C LEU A 157 0.65 -13.49 10.67
N CYS A 158 1.89 -13.87 10.38
CA CYS A 158 2.67 -13.34 9.26
C CYS A 158 3.35 -14.43 8.40
N PRO A 159 2.64 -15.47 7.91
CA PRO A 159 3.24 -16.56 7.14
C PRO A 159 3.86 -16.17 5.80
N LYS A 160 3.57 -14.97 5.27
CA LYS A 160 4.19 -14.47 4.03
C LYS A 160 5.43 -13.63 4.29
N LEU A 161 5.65 -13.16 5.51
CA LEU A 161 6.78 -12.28 5.83
C LEU A 161 7.98 -13.12 6.28
N THR A 162 9.17 -12.68 5.88
CA THR A 162 10.43 -13.26 6.38
C THR A 162 10.70 -12.80 7.82
N VAL A 163 11.49 -13.58 8.57
CA VAL A 163 11.91 -13.21 9.93
C VAL A 163 12.62 -11.84 9.94
N ARG A 164 13.40 -11.53 8.90
CA ARG A 164 14.06 -10.22 8.73
C ARG A 164 13.07 -9.07 8.62
N GLN A 165 11.98 -9.23 7.88
CA GLN A 165 10.93 -8.22 7.75
C GLN A 165 10.17 -8.04 9.08
N ILE A 166 9.76 -9.14 9.71
CA ILE A 166 9.05 -9.11 10.99
C ILE A 166 9.90 -8.45 12.08
N TYR A 167 11.18 -8.80 12.15
CA TYR A 167 12.15 -8.19 13.06
C TYR A 167 12.19 -6.68 12.88
N ARG A 168 12.32 -6.20 11.63
CA ARG A 168 12.39 -4.78 11.31
C ARG A 168 11.13 -4.04 11.76
N ILE A 169 9.94 -4.55 11.42
CA ILE A 169 8.65 -4.00 11.88
C ILE A 169 8.60 -3.95 13.41
N SER A 170 8.96 -5.05 14.07
CA SER A 170 8.90 -5.19 15.54
C SER A 170 9.79 -4.19 16.27
N THR A 171 10.99 -3.92 15.72
CA THR A 171 11.95 -2.96 16.30
C THR A 171 11.63 -1.49 15.98
N MET A 172 10.96 -1.22 14.87
CA MET A 172 10.52 0.13 14.53
C MET A 172 9.19 0.51 15.21
N TYR A 173 8.40 -0.49 15.61
CA TYR A 173 7.08 -0.30 16.20
C TYR A 173 7.09 0.60 17.43
N TRP A 174 6.10 1.48 17.51
CA TRP A 174 5.75 2.18 18.74
C TRP A 174 4.23 2.39 18.84
N ASP A 175 3.66 2.26 20.05
CA ASP A 175 2.24 2.55 20.27
C ASP A 175 2.04 4.01 20.67
N ASP A 176 1.34 4.75 19.81
CA ASP A 176 1.04 6.17 19.93
C ASP A 176 -0.33 6.49 20.53
N LYS A 177 -1.14 5.47 20.81
CA LYS A 177 -2.53 5.60 21.24
C LYS A 177 -2.81 5.00 22.61
N TYR A 178 -2.35 3.77 22.84
CA TYR A 178 -2.65 3.02 24.07
C TYR A 178 -1.42 2.69 24.92
N GLY A 179 -0.21 3.04 24.46
CA GLY A 179 1.04 2.75 25.16
C GLY A 179 1.34 1.25 25.31
N THR A 180 0.74 0.40 24.47
CA THR A 180 1.05 -1.04 24.42
C THR A 180 2.46 -1.28 23.94
N GLN A 181 3.04 -2.39 24.40
CA GLN A 181 4.41 -2.75 24.07
C GLN A 181 4.45 -3.58 22.78
N SER A 182 5.60 -3.54 22.11
CA SER A 182 5.94 -4.44 21.00
C SER A 182 6.04 -5.90 21.48
N VAL A 183 6.53 -6.78 20.61
CA VAL A 183 6.90 -8.16 20.98
C VAL A 183 7.92 -8.18 22.12
N SER A 184 8.04 -9.31 22.81
CA SER A 184 8.95 -9.44 23.94
C SER A 184 10.43 -9.33 23.51
N ASN A 185 11.30 -8.89 24.43
CA ASN A 185 12.74 -8.80 24.17
C ASN A 185 13.35 -10.16 23.81
N GLU A 186 12.80 -11.25 24.33
CA GLU A 186 13.20 -12.61 23.98
C GLU A 186 12.95 -12.91 22.50
N VAL A 187 11.75 -12.60 22.01
CA VAL A 187 11.40 -12.77 20.59
C VAL A 187 12.29 -11.89 19.70
N VAL A 188 12.55 -10.64 20.09
CA VAL A 188 13.48 -9.76 19.35
C VAL A 188 14.89 -10.36 19.28
N SER A 189 15.39 -10.93 20.38
CA SER A 189 16.71 -11.58 20.41
C SER A 189 16.76 -12.83 19.53
N GLN A 190 15.75 -13.70 19.59
CA GLN A 190 15.65 -14.88 18.72
C GLN A 190 15.64 -14.47 17.23
N MET A 191 14.83 -13.47 16.87
CA MET A 191 14.79 -12.95 15.51
C MET A 191 16.15 -12.38 15.07
N ARG A 192 16.84 -11.63 15.95
CA ARG A 192 18.16 -11.07 15.68
C ARG A 192 19.20 -12.17 15.39
N GLU A 193 19.18 -13.25 16.16
CA GLU A 193 20.08 -14.40 15.94
C GLU A 193 19.84 -15.04 14.57
N ILE A 194 18.58 -15.25 14.19
CA ILE A 194 18.21 -15.81 12.89
C ILE A 194 18.68 -14.88 11.76
N VAL A 195 18.39 -13.58 11.87
CA VAL A 195 18.80 -12.59 10.86
C VAL A 195 20.31 -12.52 10.70
N ASN A 196 21.07 -12.58 11.79
CA ASN A 196 22.52 -12.59 11.76
C ASN A 196 23.08 -13.87 11.10
N LYS A 197 22.48 -15.04 11.38
CA LYS A 197 22.84 -16.30 10.74
C LYS A 197 22.56 -16.27 9.24
N ASP A 198 21.39 -15.78 8.84
CA ASP A 198 21.00 -15.67 7.42
C ASP A 198 21.88 -14.68 6.65
N SER A 199 22.38 -13.63 7.30
CA SER A 199 23.31 -12.68 6.68
C SER A 199 24.72 -13.24 6.46
N GLN A 200 25.13 -14.26 7.22
CA GLN A 200 26.40 -14.95 7.02
C GLN A 200 26.32 -16.04 5.93
N ASN A 201 25.12 -16.48 5.56
CA ASN A 201 24.90 -17.43 4.48
C ASN A 201 24.86 -16.71 3.12
N LEU A 202 25.80 -17.04 2.23
CA LEU A 202 25.94 -16.40 0.91
C LEU A 202 24.76 -16.69 -0.05
N SER A 203 23.97 -17.73 0.23
CA SER A 203 22.85 -18.18 -0.60
C SER A 203 21.51 -17.49 -0.29
N SER A 204 21.40 -16.75 0.82
CA SER A 204 20.17 -16.06 1.22
C SER A 204 20.17 -14.62 0.72
N SER A 205 19.15 -14.22 -0.03
CA SER A 205 18.97 -12.81 -0.40
C SER A 205 18.93 -11.95 0.87
N ASN A 206 19.83 -10.97 0.94
CA ASN A 206 19.89 -10.04 2.07
C ASN A 206 18.85 -8.93 1.99
N SER A 207 18.07 -8.86 0.90
CA SER A 207 17.02 -7.87 0.75
C SER A 207 15.87 -8.14 1.73
N PHE A 208 15.40 -7.09 2.38
CA PHE A 208 14.17 -7.08 3.18
C PHE A 208 13.01 -6.42 2.43
N LEU A 209 13.29 -5.75 1.30
CA LEU A 209 12.29 -5.10 0.47
C LEU A 209 11.73 -6.09 -0.54
N LEU A 210 10.50 -5.84 -0.98
CA LEU A 210 9.91 -6.50 -2.13
C LEU A 210 10.41 -5.82 -3.41
N ASP A 211 10.74 -6.62 -4.40
CA ASP A 211 11.15 -6.15 -5.73
C ASP A 211 9.91 -5.75 -6.56
N ASP A 212 10.07 -4.75 -7.41
CA ASP A 212 9.03 -4.29 -8.33
C ASP A 212 9.09 -5.13 -9.61
N ASP A 213 8.15 -6.06 -9.78
CA ASP A 213 8.05 -6.85 -11.01
C ASP A 213 7.22 -6.10 -12.04
N LEU A 214 7.92 -5.38 -12.92
CA LEU A 214 7.32 -4.59 -14.01
C LEU A 214 6.83 -5.46 -15.19
N SER A 215 6.83 -6.79 -15.06
CA SER A 215 6.40 -7.68 -16.14
C SER A 215 4.89 -7.56 -16.42
N ILE A 216 4.55 -7.69 -17.70
CA ILE A 216 3.15 -7.72 -18.14
C ILE A 216 2.53 -9.04 -17.62
N PRO A 217 1.40 -9.01 -16.89
CA PRO A 217 0.88 -10.17 -16.17
C PRO A 217 0.12 -11.17 -17.07
N PHE A 218 0.30 -11.10 -18.39
CA PHE A 218 -0.38 -11.92 -19.38
C PHE A 218 0.50 -12.15 -20.61
N SER A 219 0.30 -13.30 -21.25
CA SER A 219 0.95 -13.70 -22.49
C SER A 219 0.12 -13.31 -23.72
N THR A 220 0.74 -13.40 -24.90
CA THR A 220 0.04 -13.22 -26.19
C THR A 220 -1.08 -14.25 -26.39
N GLU A 221 -0.91 -15.46 -25.87
CA GLU A 221 -1.93 -16.50 -25.92
C GLU A 221 -3.16 -16.12 -25.10
N ASP A 222 -2.96 -15.57 -23.89
CA ASP A 222 -4.07 -15.12 -23.04
C ASP A 222 -4.87 -13.99 -23.72
N VAL A 223 -4.19 -13.11 -24.47
CA VAL A 223 -4.82 -12.06 -25.26
C VAL A 223 -5.68 -12.65 -26.38
N TYR A 224 -5.16 -13.63 -27.11
CA TYR A 224 -5.89 -14.30 -28.19
C TYR A 224 -7.18 -14.94 -27.67
N MET A 225 -7.11 -15.60 -26.51
CA MET A 225 -8.27 -16.26 -25.88
C MET A 225 -9.27 -15.27 -25.28
N ALA A 226 -8.84 -14.06 -24.91
CA ALA A 226 -9.69 -13.03 -24.33
C ALA A 226 -10.48 -12.22 -25.36
N ILE A 227 -10.01 -12.16 -26.60
CA ILE A 227 -10.67 -11.43 -27.68
C ILE A 227 -11.73 -12.35 -28.32
N PRO A 228 -13.01 -11.95 -28.38
CA PRO A 228 -14.03 -12.74 -29.05
C PRO A 228 -13.66 -13.00 -30.51
N ALA A 229 -13.89 -14.22 -30.99
CA ALA A 229 -13.73 -14.53 -32.41
C ALA A 229 -14.68 -13.64 -33.24
N LEU A 230 -14.10 -12.79 -34.09
CA LEU A 230 -14.83 -11.98 -35.05
C LEU A 230 -15.04 -12.80 -36.32
N ASN A 231 -16.30 -13.02 -36.71
CA ASN A 231 -16.58 -13.46 -38.07
C ASN A 231 -16.43 -12.25 -39.00
N PRO A 232 -15.55 -12.29 -40.02
CA PRO A 232 -15.39 -11.19 -40.96
C PRO A 232 -16.69 -10.81 -41.68
N SER A 233 -17.63 -11.76 -41.80
CA SER A 233 -18.95 -11.56 -42.41
C SER A 233 -19.93 -10.75 -41.54
N ASP A 234 -19.70 -10.65 -40.23
CA ASP A 234 -20.57 -9.93 -39.30
C ASP A 234 -20.16 -8.45 -39.12
N VAL A 235 -19.10 -8.02 -39.82
CA VAL A 235 -18.56 -6.65 -39.75
C VAL A 235 -19.07 -5.83 -40.93
N GLU A 236 -20.05 -4.98 -40.69
CA GLU A 236 -20.50 -3.99 -41.69
C GLU A 236 -19.43 -2.90 -41.90
N LEU A 237 -19.21 -2.53 -43.16
CA LEU A 237 -18.28 -1.45 -43.50
C LEU A 237 -18.86 -0.11 -43.02
N PRO A 238 -18.10 0.69 -42.25
CA PRO A 238 -18.54 2.03 -41.85
C PRO A 238 -18.92 2.91 -43.05
N GLN A 239 -20.01 3.65 -42.94
CA GLN A 239 -20.60 4.41 -44.06
C GLN A 239 -19.65 5.43 -44.69
N PHE A 240 -18.72 6.02 -43.92
CA PHE A 240 -17.76 7.00 -44.40
C PHE A 240 -16.76 6.43 -45.43
N PHE A 241 -16.60 5.09 -45.51
CA PHE A 241 -15.74 4.49 -46.54
C PHE A 241 -16.25 4.75 -47.96
N SER A 242 -17.56 5.02 -48.13
CA SER A 242 -18.14 5.41 -49.41
C SER A 242 -17.63 6.76 -49.95
N GLU A 243 -17.06 7.60 -49.08
CA GLU A 243 -16.51 8.91 -49.43
C GLU A 243 -15.12 8.81 -50.08
N TYR A 244 -14.46 7.66 -49.96
CA TYR A 244 -13.10 7.44 -50.47
C TYR A 244 -13.13 6.61 -51.76
N PRO A 245 -12.72 7.18 -52.92
CA PRO A 245 -12.66 6.45 -54.18
C PRO A 245 -11.80 5.18 -54.12
N SER A 246 -10.75 5.17 -53.30
CA SER A 246 -9.88 4.02 -53.07
C SER A 246 -10.55 2.86 -52.34
N ALA A 247 -11.67 3.09 -51.64
CA ALA A 247 -12.40 2.06 -50.89
C ALA A 247 -13.58 1.47 -51.69
N GLN A 248 -13.86 1.97 -52.90
CA GLN A 248 -14.98 1.49 -53.73
C GLN A 248 -14.88 0.00 -54.11
N LEU A 249 -13.67 -0.56 -54.21
CA LEU A 249 -13.45 -1.98 -54.47
C LEU A 249 -14.00 -2.87 -53.34
N LEU A 250 -13.84 -2.44 -52.08
CA LEU A 250 -14.29 -3.19 -50.90
C LEU A 250 -15.82 -3.17 -50.75
N LEU A 251 -16.48 -2.16 -51.32
CA LEU A 251 -17.94 -2.02 -51.32
C LEU A 251 -18.63 -2.86 -52.42
N GLN A 252 -17.87 -3.38 -53.40
CA GLN A 252 -18.42 -4.21 -54.49
C GLN A 252 -18.63 -5.67 -54.10
N ASP A 253 -17.82 -6.19 -53.17
CA ASP A 253 -17.86 -7.59 -52.70
C ASP A 253 -18.97 -7.89 -51.66
N GLN A 254 -19.80 -6.90 -51.32
CA GLN A 254 -20.92 -7.04 -50.36
C GLN A 254 -22.32 -7.20 -51.04
N LYS A 255 -22.38 -7.52 -52.34
CA LYS A 255 -23.64 -7.75 -53.08
C LYS A 255 -23.96 -9.21 -53.34
#